data_AF-A0AAW4U1N2-F1
#
_entry.id   AF-A0AAW4U1N2-F1
#
_cell.length_a   1.000
_cell.length_b   1.000
_cell.length_c   1.000
_cell.angle_alpha   90.00
_cell.angle_beta   90.00
_cell.angle_gamma   90.00
#
_symmetry.space_group_name_H-M   'P 1'
#
loop_
_entity.id
_entity.type
_entity.pdbx_description
1 polymer ?
#
loop_
_entity_poly.entity_id
_entity_poly.type
_entity_poly.pdbx_seq_one_letter_code
_entity_poly.pdbx_strand_id
1 'polypeptide(L)' 'MSDCSHSFKKFMKESIFEYILHYRIQQSLYLLQDKELSILQISLKVGFSSTSYYSKLFKKYMKMTPKEYRKLLKS' A
#
# COMPACT_ATOMS: atom_id res chain seq x y z
N MET A 1 18.06 3.15 -34.14
CA MET A 1 18.03 3.98 -32.91
C MET A 1 16.57 4.12 -32.47
N SER A 2 16.01 3.16 -31.73
CA SER A 2 14.58 3.21 -31.38
C SER A 2 14.13 2.24 -30.25
N ASP A 3 15.00 1.86 -29.31
CA ASP A 3 14.61 0.97 -28.19
C ASP A 3 14.56 1.65 -26.81
N CYS A 4 15.10 2.87 -26.68
CA CYS A 4 15.11 3.59 -25.41
C CYS A 4 13.70 4.10 -25.02
N SER A 5 12.87 4.47 -26.00
CA SER A 5 11.58 5.13 -25.77
C SER A 5 10.51 4.20 -25.16
N HIS A 6 10.53 2.92 -25.53
CA HIS A 6 9.56 1.94 -25.03
C HIS A 6 9.89 1.53 -23.59
N SER A 7 11.16 1.22 -23.33
CA SER A 7 11.66 0.86 -22.00
C SER A 7 11.49 2.00 -21.01
N PHE A 8 11.74 3.25 -21.41
CA PHE A 8 11.56 4.43 -20.55
C PHE A 8 10.09 4.64 -20.14
N LYS A 9 9.15 4.50 -21.08
CA LYS A 9 7.71 4.61 -20.79
C LYS A 9 7.24 3.49 -19.85
N LYS A 10 7.75 2.26 -20.03
CA LYS A 10 7.42 1.13 -19.14
C LYS A 10 7.97 1.37 -17.73
N PHE A 11 9.24 1.75 -17.63
CA PHE A 11 9.89 2.07 -16.35
C PHE A 11 9.17 3.21 -15.61
N MET A 12 8.83 4.29 -16.31
CA MET A 12 8.04 5.40 -15.78
C MET A 12 6.67 4.92 -15.25
N LYS A 13 5.95 4.10 -16.01
CA LYS A 13 4.65 3.56 -15.58
C LYS A 13 4.77 2.68 -14.33
N GLU A 14 5.77 1.80 -14.29
CA GLU A 14 6.04 0.93 -13.14
C GLU A 14 6.42 1.76 -11.90
N SER A 15 7.25 2.79 -12.08
CA SER A 15 7.63 3.73 -11.01
C SER A 15 6.42 4.50 -10.46
N ILE A 16 5.56 5.04 -11.33
CA ILE A 16 4.33 5.74 -10.91
C ILE A 16 3.40 4.78 -10.17
N PHE A 17 3.25 3.55 -10.65
CA PHE A 17 2.40 2.55 -10.00
C PHE A 17 2.92 2.19 -8.60
N GLU A 18 4.22 1.91 -8.45
CA GLU A 18 4.83 1.64 -7.14
C GLU A 18 4.71 2.86 -6.20
N TYR A 19 4.85 4.08 -6.73
CA TYR A 19 4.62 5.30 -5.95
C TYR A 19 3.18 5.38 -5.42
N ILE A 20 2.18 5.13 -6.28
CA ILE A 20 0.77 5.12 -5.88
C ILE A 20 0.51 4.04 -4.83
N LEU A 21 1.06 2.84 -5.01
CA LEU A 21 0.93 1.77 -4.03
C LEU A 21 1.53 2.17 -2.68
N HIS A 22 2.74 2.74 -2.69
CA HIS A 22 3.38 3.22 -1.48
C HIS A 22 2.56 4.32 -0.81
N TYR A 23 2.09 5.30 -1.58
CA TYR A 23 1.22 6.37 -1.08
C TYR A 23 -0.04 5.83 -0.40
N ARG A 24 -0.73 4.86 -1.03
CA ARG A 24 -1.92 4.21 -0.44
C ARG A 24 -1.61 3.50 0.89
N ILE A 25 -0.44 2.88 1.00
CA ILE A 25 0.02 2.27 2.25
C ILE A 25 0.31 3.33 3.32
N GLN A 26 0.89 4.47 2.95
CA GLN A 26 1.08 5.58 3.90
C GLN A 26 -0.26 6.14 4.40
N GLN A 27 -1.23 6.32 3.50
CA GLN A 27 -2.58 6.77 3.90
C GLN A 27 -3.27 5.80 4.85
N SER A 28 -3.03 4.49 4.72
CA SER A 28 -3.65 3.50 5.59
C SER A 28 -3.13 3.55 7.04
N LEU A 29 -1.96 4.15 7.30
CA LEU A 29 -1.41 4.31 8.65
C LEU A 29 -2.32 5.17 9.54
N TYR A 30 -2.86 6.26 9.01
CA TYR A 30 -3.80 7.12 9.74
C TYR A 30 -5.10 6.38 10.05
N LEU A 31 -5.64 5.65 9.07
CA LEU A 31 -6.87 4.87 9.25
C LEU A 31 -6.69 3.69 10.22
N LEU A 32 -5.47 3.17 10.36
CA LEU A 32 -5.17 2.07 11.30
C LEU A 32 -5.28 2.49 12.77
N GLN A 33 -5.23 3.79 13.06
CA GLN A 33 -5.45 4.36 14.40
C GLN A 33 -6.92 4.28 14.83
N ASP A 34 -7.85 4.28 13.87
CA ASP A 34 -9.28 4.09 14.12
C ASP A 34 -9.55 2.62 14.48
N LYS A 35 -10.11 2.41 15.68
CA LYS A 35 -10.41 1.08 16.24
C LYS A 35 -11.70 0.48 15.67
N GLU A 36 -12.60 1.31 15.16
CA GLU A 36 -13.89 0.89 14.60
C GLU A 36 -13.73 0.36 13.17
N LEU A 37 -12.67 0.79 12.47
CA LEU A 37 -12.39 0.32 11.12
C LEU A 37 -11.72 -1.07 11.12
N SER A 38 -12.35 -2.03 10.46
CA SER A 38 -11.73 -3.32 10.14
C SER A 38 -10.60 -3.17 9.11
N ILE A 39 -9.66 -4.13 9.09
CA ILE A 39 -8.56 -4.13 8.09
C ILE A 39 -9.10 -4.21 6.65
N LEU A 40 -10.26 -4.87 6.44
CA LEU A 40 -10.98 -4.89 5.16
C LEU A 40 -11.49 -3.50 4.78
N GLN A 41 -12.16 -2.79 5.69
CA GLN A 41 -12.65 -1.44 5.39
C GLN A 41 -11.51 -0.48 5.09
N ILE A 42 -10.38 -0.60 5.78
CA ILE A 42 -9.19 0.21 5.51
C ILE A 42 -8.63 -0.08 4.12
N SER A 43 -8.44 -1.35 3.77
CA SER A 43 -7.90 -1.72 2.45
C SER A 43 -8.76 -1.15 1.31
N LEU A 44 -10.08 -1.24 1.44
CA LEU A 44 -11.04 -0.68 0.49
C LEU A 44 -10.98 0.85 0.46
N LYS A 45 -10.93 1.53 1.62
CA LYS A 45 -10.86 3.00 1.72
C LYS A 45 -9.61 3.59 1.08
N VAL A 46 -8.46 2.92 1.15
CA VAL A 46 -7.23 3.36 0.48
C VAL A 46 -7.10 2.82 -0.95
N GLY A 47 -8.16 2.24 -1.51
CA GLY A 47 -8.28 1.91 -2.92
C GLY A 47 -7.70 0.54 -3.33
N PHE A 48 -7.45 -0.37 -2.40
CA PHE A 48 -7.15 -1.77 -2.73
C PHE A 48 -8.43 -2.57 -2.94
N SER A 49 -8.49 -3.32 -4.03
CA SER A 49 -9.58 -4.27 -4.30
C SER A 49 -9.41 -5.61 -3.57
N SER A 50 -8.22 -5.89 -3.03
CA SER A 50 -7.91 -7.12 -2.30
C SER A 50 -7.19 -6.83 -0.99
N THR A 51 -7.79 -7.25 0.11
CA THR A 51 -7.20 -7.15 1.45
C THR A 51 -5.92 -7.99 1.59
N SER A 52 -5.83 -9.11 0.87
CA SER A 52 -4.63 -9.96 0.85
C SER A 52 -3.47 -9.24 0.16
N TYR A 53 -3.74 -8.60 -0.99
CA TYR A 53 -2.72 -7.83 -1.71
C TYR A 53 -2.26 -6.61 -0.91
N TYR A 54 -3.22 -5.86 -0.33
CA TYR A 54 -2.95 -4.79 0.62
C TYR A 54 -2.03 -5.28 1.75
N SER A 55 -2.38 -6.37 2.43
CA SER A 55 -1.60 -6.88 3.57
C SER A 55 -0.19 -7.30 3.17
N LYS A 56 -0.02 -7.88 1.97
CA LYS A 56 1.29 -8.25 1.41
C LYS A 56 2.16 -7.01 1.16
N LEU A 57 1.61 -5.98 0.53
CA LEU A 57 2.34 -4.73 0.27
C LEU A 57 2.62 -3.94 1.54
N PHE A 58 1.65 -3.88 2.46
CA PHE A 58 1.84 -3.25 3.76
C PHE A 58 3.02 -3.92 4.48
N LYS A 59 3.07 -5.26 4.53
CA LYS A 59 4.22 -5.99 5.10
C LYS A 59 5.52 -5.73 4.36
N LYS A 60 5.50 -5.63 3.02
CA LYS A 60 6.69 -5.30 2.20
C LYS A 60 7.29 -3.95 2.62
N TYR A 61 6.47 -2.90 2.71
CA TYR A 61 6.93 -1.54 2.98
C TYR A 61 7.14 -1.25 4.47
N MET A 62 6.24 -1.71 5.35
CA MET A 62 6.25 -1.42 6.80
C MET A 62 6.95 -2.50 7.64
N LYS A 63 7.40 -3.60 7.01
CA LYS A 63 8.05 -4.76 7.66
C LYS A 63 7.21 -5.51 8.70
N MET A 64 5.92 -5.21 8.78
CA MET A 64 4.95 -5.87 9.65
C MET A 64 3.56 -5.85 9.01
N THR A 65 2.66 -6.71 9.44
CA THR A 65 1.27 -6.73 8.94
C THR A 65 0.46 -5.54 9.48
N PRO A 66 -0.63 -5.14 8.79
CA PRO A 66 -1.53 -4.10 9.30
C PRO A 66 -2.07 -4.39 10.71
N LYS A 67 -2.30 -5.68 11.01
CA LYS A 67 -2.80 -6.14 12.30
C LYS A 67 -1.74 -6.02 13.40
N GLU A 68 -0.48 -6.35 13.11
CA GLU A 68 0.65 -6.14 14.03
C GLU A 68 0.88 -4.66 14.29
N TYR A 69 0.90 -3.83 13.23
CA TYR A 69 1.05 -2.38 13.36
C TYR A 69 -0.05 -1.78 14.26
N ARG A 70 -1.31 -2.17 14.06
CA ARG A 70 -2.41 -1.73 14.93
C ARG A 70 -2.24 -2.15 16.39
N LYS A 71 -1.63 -3.31 16.67
CA LYS A 71 -1.35 -3.72 18.04
C LYS A 71 -0.29 -2.83 18.69
N LEU A 72 0.73 -2.40 17.93
CA LEU A 72 1.76 -1.47 18.42
C LEU A 72 1.20 -0.07 18.74
N LEU A 73 0.14 0.37 18.07
CA LEU A 73 -0.54 1.63 18.41
C LEU A 73 -1.33 1.57 19.74
N LYS A 74 -1.48 0.39 20.34
CA LYS A 74 -2.24 0.18 21.58
C LYS A 74 -1.35 0.17 22.84
N SER A 75 -0.03 0.28 22.69
CA SER A 75 0.91 0.52 23.80
C SER A 75 1.07 2.02 24.02
#